data_AF-A0A934UM72-F1
#
_entry.id   AF-A0A934UM72-F1
#
_cell.length_a   1.000
_cell.length_b   1.000
_cell.length_c   1.000
_cell.angle_alpha   90.00
_cell.angle_beta   90.00
_cell.angle_gamma   90.00
#
_symmetry.space_group_name_H-M   'P 1'
#
loop_
_entity.id
_entity.type
_entity.pdbx_description
1 polymer ?
#
loop_
_entity_poly.entity_id
_entity_poly.type
_entity_poly.pdbx_seq_one_letter_code
_entity_poly.pdbx_strand_id
1 'polypeptide(L)'
;MSLKSFLNKIWSAIRSLFNSFPADLKIAVHAGVVITENIKNFMDSPLADVLAAVIPGTVDDKLKEILRAGIPQILADLKLADECTGQTDPQEITKCAIRVLQNLDGDIKSAFLHNLSVLITQLAADGELSWSDGVCIVEWYYQHQFKVAE
;
A
#
# COMPACT_ATOMS: atom_id res chain seq x y z
N MET A 1 -31.68 12.97 -11.91
CA MET A 1 -30.22 12.87 -11.66
C MET A 1 -29.79 11.48 -12.13
N SER A 2 -28.76 11.35 -12.99
CA SER A 2 -28.34 10.03 -13.48
C SER A 2 -27.38 9.36 -12.51
N LEU A 3 -27.29 8.02 -12.53
CA LEU A 3 -26.34 7.26 -11.71
C LEU A 3 -24.89 7.74 -11.91
N LYS A 4 -24.50 7.98 -13.17
CA LYS A 4 -23.18 8.53 -13.52
C LYS A 4 -22.93 9.89 -12.86
N SER A 5 -23.92 10.80 -12.89
CA SER A 5 -23.78 12.12 -12.26
C SER A 5 -23.69 12.03 -10.74
N PHE A 6 -24.31 11.03 -10.12
CA PHE A 6 -24.21 10.77 -8.68
C PHE A 6 -22.82 10.25 -8.30
N LEU A 7 -22.30 9.24 -9.02
CA LEU A 7 -20.96 8.70 -8.79
C LEU A 7 -19.86 9.76 -8.97
N ASN A 8 -19.99 10.63 -9.97
CA ASN A 8 -19.05 11.74 -10.17
C ASN A 8 -19.03 12.72 -8.98
N LYS A 9 -20.18 12.93 -8.31
CA LYS A 9 -20.22 13.77 -7.11
C LYS A 9 -19.49 13.13 -5.94
N ILE A 10 -19.62 11.81 -5.77
CA ILE A 10 -18.87 11.06 -4.74
C ILE A 10 -17.37 11.19 -5.00
N TRP A 11 -16.91 10.96 -6.24
CA TRP A 11 -15.50 11.13 -6.58
C TRP A 11 -15.00 12.57 -6.38
N SER A 12 -15.82 13.57 -6.68
CA SER A 12 -15.49 14.96 -6.41
C SER A 12 -15.36 15.24 -4.91
N ALA A 13 -16.18 14.61 -4.07
CA ALA A 13 -16.09 14.74 -2.63
C ALA A 13 -14.80 14.09 -2.10
N ILE A 14 -14.46 12.88 -2.58
CA ILE A 14 -13.20 12.20 -2.21
C ILE A 14 -11.99 13.03 -2.63
N ARG A 15 -12.00 13.59 -3.85
CA ARG A 15 -10.96 14.54 -4.30
C ARG A 15 -10.84 15.74 -3.37
N SER A 16 -11.97 16.34 -2.99
CA SER A 16 -11.97 17.50 -2.09
C SER A 16 -11.40 17.14 -0.72
N LEU A 17 -11.76 15.96 -0.19
CA LEU A 17 -11.22 15.43 1.06
C LEU A 17 -9.71 15.25 0.96
N PHE A 18 -9.21 14.51 -0.04
CA PHE A 18 -7.77 14.34 -0.25
C PHE A 18 -7.03 15.67 -0.39
N ASN A 19 -7.57 16.64 -1.13
CA ASN A 19 -6.94 17.95 -1.29
C ASN A 19 -6.83 18.72 0.03
N SER A 20 -7.77 18.51 0.95
CA SER A 20 -7.75 19.12 2.30
C SER A 20 -6.78 18.44 3.27
N PHE A 21 -6.22 17.27 2.93
CA PHE A 21 -5.28 16.59 3.81
C PHE A 21 -4.00 17.42 4.04
N PRO A 22 -3.46 17.39 5.28
CA PRO A 22 -2.11 17.87 5.55
C PRO A 22 -1.08 17.11 4.72
N ALA A 23 0.12 17.68 4.62
CA ALA A 23 1.20 17.12 3.79
C ALA A 23 1.54 15.68 4.20
N ASP A 24 1.61 15.41 5.51
CA ASP A 24 2.00 14.11 6.05
C ASP A 24 1.00 13.00 5.65
N LEU A 25 -0.31 13.28 5.67
CA LEU A 25 -1.32 12.34 5.19
C LEU A 25 -1.25 12.10 3.69
N LYS A 26 -0.92 13.12 2.89
CA LYS A 26 -0.71 12.95 1.45
C LYS A 26 0.52 12.09 1.17
N ILE A 27 1.58 12.27 1.96
CA ILE A 27 2.79 11.44 1.91
C ILE A 27 2.44 10.00 2.29
N ALA A 28 1.64 9.77 3.33
CA ALA A 28 1.21 8.44 3.75
C ALA A 28 0.45 7.69 2.63
N VAL A 29 -0.51 8.36 1.99
CA VAL A 29 -1.27 7.80 0.85
C VAL A 29 -0.34 7.49 -0.33
N HIS A 30 0.55 8.42 -0.67
CA HIS A 30 1.54 8.21 -1.74
C HIS A 30 2.46 7.02 -1.42
N ALA A 31 3.00 6.95 -0.20
CA ALA A 31 3.87 5.88 0.24
C ALA A 31 3.16 4.52 0.17
N GLY A 32 1.91 4.42 0.65
CA GLY A 32 1.14 3.18 0.58
C GLY A 32 0.98 2.64 -0.85
N VAL A 33 0.68 3.52 -1.80
CA VAL A 33 0.54 3.16 -3.22
C VAL A 33 1.88 2.78 -3.85
N VAL A 34 2.93 3.60 -3.66
CA VAL A 34 4.25 3.35 -4.24
C VAL A 34 4.85 2.06 -3.71
N ILE A 35 4.80 1.82 -2.40
CA ILE A 35 5.33 0.60 -1.79
C ILE A 35 4.60 -0.62 -2.32
N THR A 36 3.28 -0.56 -2.45
CA THR A 36 2.48 -1.65 -3.02
C THR A 36 2.85 -1.95 -4.46
N GLU A 37 3.04 -0.92 -5.29
CA GLU A 37 3.48 -1.11 -6.67
C GLU A 37 4.92 -1.64 -6.74
N ASN A 38 5.82 -1.21 -5.85
CA ASN A 38 7.16 -1.78 -5.75
C ASN A 38 7.10 -3.26 -5.34
N ILE A 39 6.22 -3.65 -4.40
CA ILE A 39 5.99 -5.05 -3.99
C ILE A 39 5.46 -5.87 -5.17
N LYS A 40 4.47 -5.34 -5.89
CA LYS A 40 3.88 -5.98 -7.07
C LYS A 40 4.90 -6.22 -8.17
N ASN A 41 5.80 -5.27 -8.38
CA ASN A 41 6.82 -5.31 -9.43
C ASN A 41 8.17 -5.88 -8.95
N PHE A 42 8.27 -6.26 -7.68
CA PHE A 42 9.52 -6.77 -7.11
C PHE A 42 9.93 -8.05 -7.82
N MET A 43 11.17 -8.08 -8.31
CA MET A 43 11.81 -9.27 -8.85
C MET A 43 12.89 -9.72 -7.86
N ASP A 44 12.82 -10.98 -7.44
CA ASP A 44 13.75 -11.56 -6.48
C ASP A 44 15.20 -11.34 -6.94
N SER A 45 15.96 -10.57 -6.17
CA SER A 45 17.40 -10.32 -6.40
C SER A 45 18.20 -10.86 -5.22
N PRO A 46 19.22 -11.69 -5.45
CA PRO A 46 19.95 -12.40 -4.39
C PRO A 46 20.78 -11.50 -3.45
N LEU A 47 20.87 -10.19 -3.72
CA LEU A 47 21.68 -9.23 -2.96
C LEU A 47 20.89 -8.05 -2.40
N ALA A 48 19.57 -7.97 -2.62
CA ALA A 48 18.77 -6.81 -2.23
C ALA A 48 18.11 -6.99 -0.86
N ASP A 49 18.33 -6.02 0.04
CA ASP A 49 17.41 -5.76 1.16
C ASP A 49 16.03 -5.46 0.56
N VAL A 50 15.09 -6.40 0.72
CA VAL A 50 13.78 -6.32 0.07
C VAL A 50 12.99 -5.13 0.59
N LEU A 51 13.11 -4.83 1.88
CA LEU A 51 12.45 -3.66 2.48
C LEU A 51 13.05 -2.36 1.94
N ALA A 52 14.38 -2.28 1.76
CA ALA A 52 15.00 -1.13 1.11
C ALA A 52 14.64 -0.99 -0.38
N ALA A 53 14.36 -2.11 -1.06
CA ALA A 53 13.93 -2.08 -2.45
C ALA A 53 12.47 -1.60 -2.61
N VAL A 54 11.58 -1.95 -1.67
CA VAL A 54 10.16 -1.57 -1.77
C VAL A 54 9.83 -0.25 -1.10
N ILE A 55 10.58 0.16 -0.06
CA ILE A 55 10.37 1.44 0.64
C ILE A 55 11.14 2.55 -0.10
N PRO A 56 10.46 3.60 -0.60
CA PRO A 56 11.12 4.69 -1.29
C PRO A 56 12.15 5.41 -0.42
N GLY A 57 13.34 5.66 -0.97
CA GLY A 57 14.41 6.39 -0.27
C GLY A 57 14.06 7.85 0.07
N THR A 58 13.05 8.41 -0.60
CA THR A 58 12.53 9.78 -0.41
C THR A 58 11.68 9.96 0.84
N VAL A 59 11.21 8.86 1.43
CA VAL A 59 10.49 8.88 2.71
C VAL A 59 11.45 9.25 3.85
N ASP A 60 11.01 10.00 4.85
CA ASP A 60 11.85 10.36 5.99
C ASP A 60 12.22 9.14 6.85
N ASP A 61 13.27 9.26 7.65
CA ASP A 61 13.83 8.12 8.37
C ASP A 61 12.89 7.56 9.45
N LYS A 62 12.10 8.41 10.10
CA LYS A 62 11.11 7.95 11.08
C LYS A 62 10.04 7.10 10.41
N LEU A 63 9.49 7.57 9.29
CA LEU A 63 8.50 6.81 8.54
C LEU A 63 9.10 5.53 7.93
N LYS A 64 10.36 5.55 7.47
CA LYS A 64 11.06 4.32 7.03
C LYS A 64 11.14 3.27 8.13
N GLU A 65 11.45 3.66 9.37
CA GLU A 65 11.52 2.73 10.51
C GLU A 65 10.15 2.10 10.80
N ILE A 66 9.09 2.92 10.81
CA ILE A 66 7.71 2.46 10.99
C ILE A 66 7.33 1.45 9.89
N LEU A 67 7.63 1.77 8.64
CA LEU A 67 7.33 0.91 7.49
C LEU A 67 8.13 -0.40 7.54
N ARG A 68 9.42 -0.35 7.89
CA ARG A 68 10.27 -1.54 8.02
C ARG A 68 9.76 -2.52 9.08
N ALA A 69 9.22 -2.01 10.18
CA ALA A 69 8.64 -2.83 11.23
C ALA A 69 7.23 -3.33 10.87
N GLY A 70 6.40 -2.47 10.26
CA GLY A 70 4.98 -2.75 10.07
C GLY A 70 4.64 -3.50 8.78
N ILE A 71 5.38 -3.33 7.68
CA ILE A 71 5.12 -4.06 6.42
C ILE A 71 5.16 -5.59 6.62
N PRO A 72 6.19 -6.17 7.26
CA PRO A 72 6.21 -7.61 7.53
C PRO A 72 5.00 -8.08 8.35
N GLN A 73 4.57 -7.28 9.33
CA GLN A 73 3.41 -7.59 10.15
C GLN A 73 2.11 -7.58 9.32
N ILE A 74 1.92 -6.56 8.49
CA ILE A 74 0.77 -6.47 7.56
C ILE A 74 0.72 -7.68 6.63
N LEU A 75 1.87 -8.08 6.08
CA LEU A 75 1.97 -9.23 5.18
C LEU A 75 1.64 -10.56 5.90
N ALA A 76 2.04 -10.68 7.16
CA ALA A 76 1.65 -11.81 8.01
C ALA A 76 0.15 -11.80 8.35
N ASP A 77 -0.41 -10.64 8.69
CA ASP A 77 -1.83 -10.49 9.03
C ASP A 77 -2.75 -10.73 7.83
N LEU A 78 -2.31 -10.40 6.62
CA LEU A 78 -2.97 -10.76 5.37
C LEU A 78 -2.86 -12.25 5.02
N LYS A 79 -2.19 -13.05 5.86
CA LYS A 79 -1.93 -14.48 5.62
C LYS A 79 -1.16 -14.77 4.34
N LEU A 80 -0.54 -13.75 3.75
CA LEU A 80 0.35 -13.89 2.60
C LEU A 80 1.67 -14.55 3.02
N ALA A 81 2.01 -14.51 4.31
CA ALA A 81 3.18 -15.19 4.86
C ALA A 81 2.85 -16.45 5.67
N ASP A 82 1.62 -16.97 5.61
CA ASP A 82 1.21 -18.14 6.42
C ASP A 82 1.99 -19.40 6.04
N GLU A 83 2.37 -19.56 4.77
CA GLU A 83 3.22 -20.66 4.28
C GLU A 83 4.69 -20.51 4.71
N CYS A 84 5.05 -19.36 5.28
CA CYS A 84 6.40 -19.01 5.72
C CYS A 84 6.63 -19.34 7.19
N THR A 85 5.89 -20.31 7.73
CA THR A 85 5.89 -20.68 9.16
C THR A 85 7.31 -20.80 9.73
N GLY A 86 7.57 -20.08 10.83
CA GLY A 86 8.85 -20.12 11.55
C GLY A 86 9.87 -19.04 11.15
N GLN A 87 9.59 -18.24 10.12
CA GLN A 87 10.39 -17.06 9.78
C GLN A 87 10.16 -15.96 10.83
N THR A 88 11.22 -15.48 11.48
CA THR A 88 11.18 -14.32 12.39
C THR A 88 11.87 -13.09 11.81
N ASP A 89 12.59 -13.25 10.69
CA ASP A 89 13.28 -12.15 10.01
C ASP A 89 12.29 -11.36 9.13
N PRO A 90 12.09 -10.05 9.39
CA PRO A 90 11.31 -9.14 8.54
C PRO A 90 11.59 -9.27 7.04
N GLN A 91 12.85 -9.46 6.65
CA GLN A 91 13.26 -9.56 5.26
C GLN A 91 12.69 -10.83 4.62
N GLU A 92 12.82 -11.95 5.32
CA GLU A 92 12.38 -13.25 4.81
C GLU A 92 10.86 -13.38 4.83
N ILE A 93 10.17 -12.82 5.82
CA ILE A 93 8.70 -12.69 5.84
C ILE A 93 8.23 -11.93 4.59
N THR A 94 8.87 -10.78 4.31
CA THR A 94 8.51 -9.93 3.18
C THR A 94 8.75 -10.62 1.84
N LYS A 95 9.92 -11.25 1.65
CA LYS A 95 10.21 -12.03 0.42
C LYS A 95 9.21 -13.16 0.21
N CYS A 96 8.90 -13.89 1.27
CA CYS A 96 8.00 -15.02 1.18
C CYS A 96 6.57 -14.58 0.83
N ALA A 97 6.07 -13.50 1.45
CA ALA A 97 4.78 -12.93 1.09
C ALA A 97 4.73 -12.40 -0.36
N ILE A 98 5.81 -11.79 -0.86
CA ILE A 98 5.91 -11.39 -2.26
C ILE A 98 5.78 -12.60 -3.20
N ARG A 99 6.43 -13.72 -2.89
CA ARG A 99 6.30 -14.95 -3.70
C ARG A 99 4.86 -15.49 -3.71
N VAL A 100 4.18 -15.50 -2.56
CA VAL A 100 2.77 -15.88 -2.49
C VAL A 100 1.92 -14.94 -3.36
N LEU A 101 2.13 -13.63 -3.24
CA LEU A 101 1.43 -12.62 -4.03
C LEU A 101 1.70 -12.75 -5.54
N GLN A 102 2.91 -13.15 -5.93
CA GLN A 102 3.28 -13.40 -7.34
C GLN A 102 2.51 -14.59 -7.93
N ASN A 103 2.22 -15.61 -7.11
CA ASN A 103 1.45 -16.79 -7.51
C ASN A 103 -0.08 -16.57 -7.54
N LEU A 104 -0.55 -15.41 -7.05
CA LEU A 104 -1.94 -15.01 -7.20
C LEU A 104 -2.18 -14.35 -8.56
N ASP A 105 -3.36 -14.58 -9.12
CA ASP A 105 -3.79 -14.04 -10.41
C ASP A 105 -5.11 -13.28 -10.33
N GLY A 106 -5.34 -12.44 -11.34
CA GLY A 106 -6.62 -11.75 -11.60
C GLY A 106 -7.11 -10.89 -10.44
N ASP A 107 -8.41 -10.99 -10.17
CA ASP A 107 -9.10 -10.15 -9.18
C ASP A 107 -8.66 -10.47 -7.74
N ILE A 108 -8.24 -11.70 -7.46
CA ILE A 108 -7.74 -12.09 -6.13
C ILE A 108 -6.45 -11.35 -5.82
N LYS A 109 -5.48 -11.37 -6.75
CA LYS A 109 -4.23 -10.60 -6.61
C LYS A 109 -4.52 -9.12 -6.42
N SER A 110 -5.45 -8.59 -7.22
CA SER A 110 -5.84 -7.17 -7.17
C SER A 110 -6.44 -6.79 -5.81
N ALA A 111 -7.27 -7.65 -5.22
CA ALA A 111 -7.84 -7.42 -3.89
C ALA A 111 -6.77 -7.41 -2.79
N PHE A 112 -5.81 -8.33 -2.84
CA PHE A 112 -4.68 -8.33 -1.89
C PHE A 112 -3.80 -7.10 -2.03
N LEU A 113 -3.48 -6.70 -3.26
CA LEU A 113 -2.70 -5.48 -3.53
C LEU A 113 -3.44 -4.23 -3.04
N HIS A 114 -4.75 -4.14 -3.27
CA HIS A 114 -5.55 -3.01 -2.78
C HIS A 114 -5.54 -2.96 -1.25
N ASN A 115 -5.81 -4.09 -0.58
CA ASN A 115 -5.77 -4.17 0.88
C ASN A 115 -4.39 -3.84 1.45
N LEU A 116 -3.32 -4.28 0.79
CA LEU A 116 -1.96 -3.97 1.17
C LEU A 116 -1.70 -2.45 1.12
N SER A 117 -2.11 -1.79 0.03
CA SER A 117 -1.98 -0.35 -0.13
C SER A 117 -2.75 0.43 0.94
N VAL A 118 -3.97 -0.02 1.28
CA VAL A 118 -4.77 0.56 2.35
C VAL A 118 -4.07 0.41 3.69
N LEU A 119 -3.64 -0.79 4.06
CA LEU A 119 -3.01 -1.06 5.36
C LEU A 119 -1.67 -0.33 5.52
N ILE A 120 -0.85 -0.26 4.47
CA ILE A 120 0.40 0.52 4.49
C ILE A 120 0.10 2.01 4.62
N THR A 121 -0.93 2.51 3.93
CA THR A 121 -1.36 3.91 4.07
C THR A 121 -1.79 4.22 5.50
N GLN A 122 -2.57 3.34 6.14
CA GLN A 122 -2.98 3.52 7.54
C GLN A 122 -1.80 3.51 8.51
N LEU A 123 -0.85 2.59 8.29
CA LEU A 123 0.39 2.52 9.07
C LEU A 123 1.20 3.81 8.91
N ALA A 124 1.36 4.31 7.68
CA ALA A 124 2.09 5.52 7.40
C ALA A 124 1.38 6.80 7.91
N ALA A 125 0.06 6.75 8.01
CA ALA A 125 -0.78 7.82 8.55
C ALA A 125 -0.88 7.79 10.08
N ASP A 126 -0.15 6.91 10.77
CA ASP A 126 -0.21 6.76 12.23
C ASP A 126 -1.65 6.59 12.77
N GLY A 127 -2.49 5.87 12.02
CA GLY A 127 -3.88 5.62 12.38
C GLY A 127 -4.85 6.80 12.19
N GLU A 128 -4.41 7.94 11.69
CA GLU A 128 -5.28 9.09 11.37
C GLU A 128 -6.30 8.77 10.26
N LEU A 129 -6.01 7.76 9.43
CA LEU A 129 -6.94 7.23 8.44
C LEU A 129 -7.51 5.89 8.92
N SER A 130 -8.84 5.82 9.00
CA SER A 130 -9.52 4.53 9.19
C SER A 130 -9.38 3.67 7.93
N TRP A 131 -9.67 2.38 8.06
CA TRP A 131 -9.59 1.47 6.91
C TRP A 131 -10.56 1.88 5.81
N SER A 132 -11.77 2.31 6.18
CA SER A 132 -12.77 2.83 5.25
C SER A 132 -12.33 4.10 4.54
N ASP A 133 -11.63 5.01 5.24
CA ASP A 133 -11.07 6.21 4.61
C ASP A 133 -9.99 5.82 3.60
N GLY A 134 -9.10 4.90 4.02
CA GLY A 134 -8.04 4.34 3.21
C GLY A 134 -8.57 3.74 1.91
N VAL A 135 -9.61 2.89 1.94
CA VAL A 135 -10.20 2.30 0.73
C VAL A 135 -10.59 3.35 -0.30
N CYS A 136 -11.35 4.38 0.11
CA CYS A 136 -11.81 5.40 -0.82
C CYS A 136 -10.67 6.31 -1.31
N ILE A 137 -9.79 6.73 -0.41
CA ILE A 137 -8.71 7.66 -0.71
C ILE A 137 -7.63 7.01 -1.58
N VAL A 138 -7.21 5.80 -1.23
CA VAL A 138 -6.21 5.04 -2.00
C VAL A 138 -6.74 4.73 -3.39
N GLU A 139 -7.98 4.27 -3.53
CA GLU A 139 -8.56 4.02 -4.86
C GLU A 139 -8.61 5.29 -5.70
N TRP A 140 -9.09 6.40 -5.11
CA TRP A 140 -9.14 7.66 -5.81
C TRP A 140 -7.75 8.12 -6.25
N TYR A 141 -6.78 8.11 -5.33
CA TYR A 141 -5.41 8.53 -5.58
C TYR A 141 -4.75 7.67 -6.67
N TYR A 142 -4.90 6.35 -6.58
CA TYR A 142 -4.32 5.43 -7.56
C TYR A 142 -4.83 5.71 -8.98
N GLN A 143 -6.14 5.87 -9.14
CA GLN A 143 -6.75 6.06 -10.46
C GLN A 143 -6.52 7.47 -11.04
N HIS A 144 -6.38 8.50 -10.20
CA HIS A 144 -6.41 9.90 -10.65
C HIS A 144 -5.11 10.69 -10.44
N GLN A 145 -4.17 10.18 -9.65
CA GLN A 145 -2.88 10.83 -9.40
C GLN A 145 -1.73 9.90 -9.83
N PHE A 146 -1.72 8.67 -9.34
CA PHE A 146 -0.62 7.74 -9.60
C PHE A 146 -0.58 7.30 -11.07
N LYS A 147 -1.62 6.63 -11.57
CA LYS A 147 -1.70 6.14 -12.97
C LYS A 147 -1.65 7.23 -14.04
N VAL A 148 -1.94 8.48 -13.67
CA VAL A 148 -1.90 9.62 -14.60
C VAL A 148 -0.47 10.17 -14.73
N ALA A 149 0.37 9.93 -13.72
CA ALA A 149 1.76 10.37 -13.68
C ALA A 149 2.75 9.34 -14.27
N GLU A 150 2.33 8.07 -14.42
CA GLU A 150 3.03 7.02 -15.19
C GLU A 150 2.82 7.17 -16.70
#